data_AF-A0A928FL03-F1
#
_entry.id   AF-A0A928FL03-F1
#
_cell.length_a   1.000
_cell.length_b   1.000
_cell.length_c   1.000
_cell.angle_alpha   90.00
_cell.angle_beta   90.00
_cell.angle_gamma   90.00
#
_symmetry.space_group_name_H-M   'P 1'
#
loop_
_entity.id
_entity.type
_entity.pdbx_description
1 polymer ?
#
loop_
_entity_poly.entity_id
_entity_poly.type
_entity_poly.pdbx_seq_one_letter_code
_entity_poly.pdbx_strand_id
1 'polypeptide(L)'
;MEVARVFDEEIGDFVNEYPNFKESPRITPKGRRWVNVTDCDCPYADANYGDCGSCRYFLCETSGDMIGICTNEEFQHRKDKQP
;
A
#
# COMPACT_ATOMS: atom_id res chain seq x y z
N MET A 1 -6.60 -10.16 5.27
CA MET A 1 -7.34 -8.88 5.23
C MET A 1 -8.49 -9.07 4.28
N GLU A 2 -9.71 -8.73 4.69
CA GLU A 2 -10.88 -8.82 3.80
C GLU A 2 -10.93 -7.58 2.90
N VAL A 3 -11.17 -7.78 1.61
CA VAL A 3 -11.27 -6.74 0.59
C VAL A 3 -12.74 -6.66 0.21
N ALA A 4 -13.35 -5.49 0.38
CA ALA A 4 -14.74 -5.29 0.03
C ALA A 4 -14.91 -5.30 -1.49
N ARG A 5 -16.07 -5.74 -1.97
CA ARG A 5 -16.45 -5.58 -3.37
C ARG A 5 -17.55 -4.55 -3.49
N VAL A 6 -17.34 -3.57 -4.36
CA VAL A 6 -18.29 -2.47 -4.62
C VAL A 6 -18.65 -2.47 -6.09
N PHE A 7 -19.91 -2.14 -6.40
CA PHE A 7 -20.33 -2.00 -7.79
C PHE A 7 -19.87 -0.65 -8.31
N ASP A 8 -19.11 -0.65 -9.40
CA ASP A 8 -18.67 0.54 -10.09
C ASP A 8 -19.57 0.76 -11.32
N GLU A 9 -20.33 1.86 -11.29
CA GLU A 9 -21.31 2.18 -12.34
C GLU A 9 -20.65 2.58 -13.67
N GLU A 10 -19.41 3.05 -13.67
CA GLU A 10 -18.70 3.48 -14.87
C GLU A 10 -18.31 2.26 -15.72
N ILE A 11 -17.83 1.20 -15.07
CA ILE A 11 -17.47 -0.06 -15.76
C ILE A 11 -18.63 -1.05 -15.81
N GLY A 12 -19.68 -0.85 -14.99
CA GLY A 12 -20.85 -1.72 -14.93
C GLY A 12 -20.60 -3.09 -14.28
N ASP A 13 -19.63 -3.18 -13.35
CA ASP A 13 -19.24 -4.44 -12.69
C ASP A 13 -18.72 -4.21 -11.25
N PHE A 14 -18.52 -5.28 -10.50
CA PHE A 14 -17.99 -5.26 -9.14
C PHE A 14 -16.46 -5.22 -9.10
N VAL A 15 -15.91 -4.13 -8.56
CA VAL A 15 -14.47 -3.96 -8.29
C VAL A 15 -14.12 -4.29 -6.85
N ASN A 16 -12.83 -4.58 -6.63
CA ASN A 16 -12.27 -4.69 -5.30
C ASN A 16 -11.94 -3.30 -4.75
N GLU A 17 -12.43 -3.00 -3.55
CA GLU A 17 -12.09 -1.79 -2.81
C GLU A 17 -11.02 -2.12 -1.76
N TYR A 18 -9.82 -1.58 -1.97
CA TYR A 18 -8.68 -1.76 -1.08
C TYR A 18 -8.58 -0.59 -0.09
N PRO A 19 -8.17 -0.82 1.17
CA PRO A 19 -8.03 0.25 2.15
C PRO A 19 -7.03 1.33 1.73
N ASN A 20 -7.39 2.59 1.95
CA ASN A 20 -6.47 3.70 1.77
C ASN A 20 -5.57 3.86 3.00
N PHE A 21 -4.34 3.30 2.93
CA PHE A 21 -3.38 3.41 4.03
C PHE A 21 -2.75 4.80 4.18
N LYS A 22 -2.98 5.73 3.25
CA LYS A 22 -2.62 7.15 3.42
C LYS A 22 -3.62 7.85 4.34
N GLU A 23 -4.91 7.57 4.21
CA GLU A 23 -5.95 8.16 5.06
C GLU A 23 -6.09 7.43 6.39
N SER A 24 -5.97 6.11 6.38
CA SER A 24 -6.07 5.27 7.57
C SER A 24 -4.84 4.35 7.68
N PRO A 25 -3.71 4.86 8.20
CA PRO A 25 -2.50 4.08 8.35
C PRO A 25 -2.75 2.85 9.21
N ARG A 26 -2.28 1.69 8.74
CA ARG A 26 -2.27 0.45 9.52
C ARG A 26 -0.85 0.01 9.77
N ILE A 27 -0.60 -0.42 11.00
CA ILE A 27 0.70 -0.92 11.45
C ILE A 27 0.53 -2.38 11.88
N THR A 28 1.43 -3.24 11.42
CA THR A 28 1.51 -4.64 11.88
C THR A 28 1.99 -4.71 13.33
N PRO A 29 1.79 -5.83 14.05
CA PRO A 29 2.35 -6.02 15.38
C PRO A 29 3.88 -5.86 15.47
N LYS A 30 4.58 -6.02 14.35
CA LYS A 30 6.04 -5.82 14.23
C LYS A 30 6.44 -4.39 13.87
N GLY A 31 5.50 -3.43 13.88
CA GLY A 31 5.80 -2.03 13.58
C GLY A 31 5.94 -1.71 12.09
N ARG A 32 5.59 -2.63 11.18
CA ARG A 32 5.64 -2.39 9.72
C ARG A 32 4.34 -1.77 9.21
N ARG A 33 4.43 -0.73 8.40
CA ARG A 33 3.31 -0.08 7.70
C ARG A 33 2.80 -0.92 6.55
N TRP A 34 1.48 -1.00 6.44
CA TRP A 34 0.79 -1.48 5.24
C TRP A 34 0.80 -0.41 4.14
N VAL A 35 0.93 -0.83 2.89
CA VAL A 35 0.97 0.04 1.70
C VAL A 35 0.25 -0.64 0.52
N ASN A 36 -0.29 0.17 -0.40
CA ASN A 36 -0.86 -0.32 -1.66
C ASN A 36 0.23 -0.35 -2.73
N VAL A 37 0.18 -1.30 -3.68
CA VAL A 37 1.19 -1.35 -4.77
C VAL A 37 1.20 -0.06 -5.60
N THR A 38 0.04 0.56 -5.78
CA THR A 38 -0.15 1.73 -6.64
C THR A 38 0.29 3.04 -5.98
N ASP A 39 0.75 3.02 -4.73
CA ASP A 39 1.26 4.22 -4.06
C ASP A 39 2.55 4.69 -4.73
N CYS A 40 2.56 5.92 -5.26
CA CYS A 40 3.69 6.46 -6.02
C CYS A 40 4.40 7.67 -5.38
N ASP A 41 3.90 8.17 -4.25
CA ASP A 41 4.39 9.41 -3.63
C ASP A 41 5.43 9.15 -2.52
N CYS A 42 6.07 7.98 -2.49
CA CYS A 42 6.98 7.63 -1.42
C CYS A 42 8.36 8.29 -1.64
N PRO A 43 8.83 9.18 -0.74
CA PRO A 43 10.13 9.82 -0.89
C PRO A 43 11.32 8.87 -0.62
N TYR A 44 11.05 7.67 -0.13
CA TYR A 44 12.05 6.63 0.15
C TYR A 44 11.96 5.46 -0.84
N ALA A 45 11.22 5.63 -1.94
CA ALA A 45 11.09 4.59 -2.95
C ALA A 45 12.46 4.26 -3.56
N ASP A 46 12.74 2.96 -3.65
CA ASP A 46 13.80 2.41 -4.51
C ASP A 46 13.09 1.48 -5.48
N ALA A 47 12.43 2.11 -6.45
CA ALA A 47 11.42 1.53 -7.33
C ALA A 47 11.70 1.92 -8.79
N ASN A 48 11.49 0.99 -9.71
CA ASN A 48 11.75 1.21 -11.13
C ASN A 48 10.65 2.05 -11.80
N TYR A 49 9.40 1.94 -11.34
CA TYR A 49 8.24 2.63 -11.90
C TYR A 49 7.66 3.70 -10.97
N GLY A 50 8.40 4.03 -9.90
CA GLY A 50 7.97 4.99 -8.88
C GLY A 50 6.83 4.52 -7.99
N ASP A 51 6.29 3.32 -8.20
CA ASP A 51 5.23 2.72 -7.41
C ASP A 51 5.78 1.78 -6.33
N CYS A 52 4.98 1.53 -5.29
CA CYS A 52 5.33 0.56 -4.26
C CYS A 52 5.46 -0.86 -4.83
N GLY A 53 4.65 -1.23 -5.84
CA GLY A 53 4.69 -2.57 -6.45
C GLY A 53 6.04 -2.93 -7.07
N SER A 54 6.79 -1.96 -7.59
CA SER A 54 8.15 -2.17 -8.11
C SER A 54 9.26 -1.84 -7.13
N CYS A 55 8.92 -1.42 -5.91
CA CYS A 55 9.89 -1.05 -4.89
C CYS A 55 10.49 -2.31 -4.23
N ARG A 56 11.82 -2.38 -4.11
CA ARG A 56 12.51 -3.49 -3.39
C ARG A 56 12.05 -3.69 -1.95
N TYR A 57 11.48 -2.66 -1.33
CA TYR A 57 11.05 -2.68 0.06
C TYR A 57 9.62 -3.18 0.24
N PHE A 58 8.88 -3.36 -0.84
CA PHE A 58 7.53 -3.92 -0.82
C PHE A 58 7.59 -5.43 -0.65
N LEU A 59 6.91 -5.92 0.38
CA LEU A 59 6.75 -7.35 0.65
C LEU A 59 5.26 -7.67 0.73
N CYS A 60 4.80 -8.57 -0.14
CA CYS A 60 3.46 -9.12 -0.13
C CYS A 60 3.48 -10.62 0.20
N GLU A 61 2.32 -11.17 0.54
CA GLU A 61 2.19 -12.58 0.89
C GLU A 61 2.20 -13.46 -0.38
N THR A 62 1.46 -13.04 -1.40
CA THR A 62 1.39 -13.71 -2.71
C THR A 62 1.79 -12.77 -3.83
N SER A 63 2.52 -13.28 -4.83
CA SER A 63 2.81 -12.53 -6.04
C SER A 63 1.51 -12.08 -6.72
N GLY A 64 1.36 -10.77 -6.91
CA GLY A 64 0.16 -10.16 -7.48
C GLY A 64 -0.80 -9.56 -6.45
N ASP A 65 -0.51 -9.66 -5.15
CA ASP A 65 -1.31 -8.98 -4.13
C ASP A 65 -1.24 -7.45 -4.29
N MET A 66 -2.41 -6.81 -4.21
CA MET A 66 -2.51 -5.35 -4.31
C MET A 66 -2.09 -4.61 -3.04
N ILE A 67 -1.83 -5.37 -1.97
CA ILE A 67 -1.45 -4.85 -0.66
C ILE A 67 -0.25 -5.62 -0.13
N GLY A 68 0.68 -4.90 0.48
CA GLY A 68 1.81 -5.48 1.18
C GLY A 68 2.24 -4.61 2.35
N ILE A 69 3.42 -4.92 2.88
CA ILE A 69 4.08 -4.12 3.89
C ILE A 69 5.33 -3.47 3.32
N CYS A 70 5.65 -2.29 3.84
CA CYS A 70 6.94 -1.65 3.58
C CYS A 70 7.97 -2.14 4.61
N THR A 71 9.14 -2.59 4.13
CA THR A 71 10.26 -3.03 4.97
C THR A 71 11.37 -1.98 5.11
N ASN A 72 11.21 -0.81 4.46
CA ASN A 72 12.15 0.31 4.60
C ASN A 72 12.09 0.87 6.02
N GLU A 73 13.23 0.93 6.71
CA GLU A 73 13.32 1.40 8.10
C GLU A 73 13.06 2.90 8.23
N GLU A 74 13.56 3.72 7.31
CA GLU A 74 13.34 5.18 7.33
C GLU A 74 11.85 5.52 7.23
N PHE A 75 11.12 4.79 6.38
CA PHE A 75 9.67 4.94 6.25
C PHE A 75 8.91 4.53 7.52
N GLN A 76 9.41 3.57 8.30
CA GLN A 76 8.77 3.19 9.56
C GLN A 76 8.92 4.27 10.63
N HIS A 77 10.12 4.86 10.73
CA HIS A 77 10.47 5.84 11.75
C HIS A 77 9.94 7.25 11.46
N ARG A 78 9.42 7.49 10.25
CA ARG A 78 8.83 8.78 9.88
C ARG A 78 7.67 9.11 10.81
N LYS A 79 7.86 10.11 11.68
CA LYS A 79 6.84 10.58 12.65
C LYS A 79 5.79 11.51 12.02
N ASP A 80 5.86 11.76 10.72
CA ASP A 80 5.23 12.94 10.17
C ASP A 80 3.80 12.70 9.66
N LYS A 81 2.87 13.38 10.34
CA LYS A 81 1.94 14.35 9.75
C LYS A 81 1.75 14.16 8.24
N GLN A 82 0.69 13.46 7.89
CA GLN A 82 0.08 13.61 6.57
C GLN A 82 -0.64 14.96 6.54
N PRO A 83 -0.51 15.77 5.47
CA PRO A 83 -1.31 16.99 5.30
C PRO A 83 -2.80 16.69 5.26
#